data_AF-A0A7H8IR49-F1
#
_entry.id   AF-A0A7H8IR49-F1
#
_cell.length_a   1.000
_cell.length_b   1.000
_cell.length_c   1.000
_cell.angle_alpha   90.00
_cell.angle_beta   90.00
_cell.angle_gamma   90.00
#
_symmetry.space_group_name_H-M   'P 1'
#
loop_
_entity.id
_entity.type
_entity.pdbx_description
1 polymer ?
#
loop_
_entity_poly.entity_id
_entity_poly.type
_entity_poly.pdbx_seq_one_letter_code
_entity_poly.pdbx_strand_id
1 'polypeptide(L)'
;MAGSKKYSISLPEDLAETVRAHVGPGGFSAYVAEALEHRVAMDKLREIVADFQTDNDPLSRDEVEAARALLRHDHRGVGGTAA
;
A
#
# COMPACT_ATOMS: atom_id res chain seq x y z
N MET A 1 23.31 6.64 -5.05
CA MET A 1 22.81 5.25 -5.09
C MET A 1 22.68 4.78 -3.66
N ALA A 2 21.46 4.72 -3.10
CA ALA A 2 21.27 4.08 -1.81
C ALA A 2 21.52 2.58 -2.00
N GLY A 3 22.53 2.02 -1.33
CA GLY A 3 22.87 0.60 -1.45
C GLY A 3 21.89 -0.28 -0.66
N SER A 4 21.78 -1.55 -1.04
CA SER A 4 21.03 -2.55 -0.27
C SER A 4 21.89 -3.11 0.87
N LYS A 5 21.37 -3.13 2.11
CA LYS A 5 21.97 -3.83 3.24
C LYS A 5 21.18 -5.11 3.53
N LYS A 6 21.88 -6.22 3.76
CA LYS A 6 21.24 -7.49 4.13
C LYS A 6 20.88 -7.48 5.62
N TYR A 7 19.64 -7.83 5.91
CA TYR A 7 19.14 -8.08 7.26
C TYR A 7 18.65 -9.52 7.33
N SER A 8 18.97 -10.23 8.41
CA SER A 8 18.50 -11.60 8.65
C SER A 8 17.32 -11.56 9.59
N ILE A 9 16.20 -12.17 9.19
CA ILE A 9 14.97 -12.28 9.98
C ILE A 9 14.46 -13.72 9.92
N SER A 10 13.76 -14.14 10.97
CA SER A 10 13.04 -15.42 10.97
C SER A 10 11.64 -15.21 10.39
N LEU A 11 11.23 -16.10 9.49
CA LEU A 11 9.89 -16.14 8.90
C LEU A 11 9.31 -17.55 9.11
N PRO A 12 7.97 -17.68 9.25
CA PRO A 12 7.33 -18.98 9.19
C PRO A 12 7.69 -19.69 7.87
N GLU A 13 8.11 -20.95 7.96
CA GLU A 13 8.57 -21.74 6.80
C GLU A 13 7.49 -21.82 5.72
N ASP A 14 6.26 -22.18 6.10
CA ASP A 14 5.12 -22.27 5.18
C ASP A 14 4.89 -20.96 4.40
N LEU A 15 5.04 -19.81 5.06
CA LEU A 15 4.89 -18.51 4.42
C LEU A 15 6.03 -18.24 3.45
N ALA A 16 7.28 -18.52 3.85
CA ALA A 16 8.44 -18.33 3.00
C ALA A 16 8.36 -19.20 1.73
N GLU A 17 7.98 -20.47 1.86
CA GLU A 17 7.84 -21.37 0.72
C GLU A 17 6.66 -20.98 -0.18
N THR A 18 5.54 -20.54 0.41
CA THR A 18 4.40 -20.01 -0.37
C THR A 18 4.83 -18.82 -1.24
N VAL A 19 5.55 -17.87 -0.66
CA VAL A 19 6.05 -16.71 -1.41
C VAL A 19 7.06 -17.13 -2.48
N ARG A 20 8.01 -18.02 -2.17
CA ARG A 20 8.98 -18.54 -3.15
C ARG A 20 8.29 -19.19 -4.35
N ALA A 21 7.26 -20.00 -4.10
CA ALA A 21 6.48 -20.63 -5.16
C ALA A 21 5.70 -19.60 -6.00
N HIS A 22 5.19 -18.54 -5.37
CA HIS A 22 4.43 -17.49 -6.05
C HIS A 22 5.28 -16.61 -6.96
N VAL A 23 6.46 -16.18 -6.49
CA VAL A 23 7.28 -15.15 -7.17
C VAL A 23 8.40 -15.74 -8.04
N GLY A 24 8.71 -17.01 -7.87
CA GLY A 24 9.76 -17.70 -8.60
C GLY A 24 11.20 -17.31 -8.20
N PRO A 25 12.21 -17.83 -8.94
CA PRO A 25 13.62 -17.61 -8.61
C PRO A 25 14.01 -16.13 -8.62
N GLY A 26 14.65 -15.67 -7.55
CA GLY A 26 15.15 -14.29 -7.44
C GLY A 26 14.10 -13.23 -7.07
N GLY A 27 12.81 -13.56 -7.09
CA GLY A 27 11.73 -12.62 -6.75
C GLY A 27 11.48 -12.42 -5.25
N PHE A 28 11.99 -13.31 -4.40
CA PHE A 28 11.65 -13.34 -2.97
C PHE A 28 12.00 -12.03 -2.23
N SER A 29 13.21 -11.50 -2.44
CA SER A 29 13.63 -10.27 -1.77
C SER A 29 12.84 -9.04 -2.24
N ALA A 30 12.51 -8.95 -3.53
CA ALA A 30 11.71 -7.86 -4.07
C ALA A 30 10.30 -7.88 -3.49
N TYR A 31 9.66 -9.06 -3.47
CA TYR A 31 8.34 -9.23 -2.90
C TYR A 31 8.27 -8.83 -1.42
N VAL A 32 9.26 -9.25 -0.62
CA VAL A 32 9.31 -8.87 0.79
C VAL A 32 9.55 -7.36 0.96
N ALA A 33 10.41 -6.75 0.13
CA ALA A 33 10.64 -5.32 0.15
C ALA A 33 9.35 -4.54 -0.16
N GLU A 34 8.65 -4.88 -1.24
CA GLU A 34 7.39 -4.25 -1.64
C GLU A 34 6.30 -4.41 -0.57
N ALA A 35 6.19 -5.60 0.03
CA ALA A 35 5.25 -5.86 1.11
C ALA A 35 5.56 -5.01 2.36
N LEU A 36 6.83 -4.85 2.71
CA LEU A 36 7.26 -3.99 3.83
C LEU A 36 7.02 -2.51 3.54
N GLU A 37 7.35 -2.04 2.33
CA GLU A 37 7.09 -0.67 1.90
C GLU A 37 5.59 -0.34 1.96
N HIS A 38 4.75 -1.22 1.41
CA HIS A 38 3.30 -1.08 1.48
C HIS A 38 2.82 -1.08 2.94
N ARG A 39 3.35 -1.96 3.79
CA ARG A 39 2.96 -2.01 5.20
C ARG A 39 3.30 -0.71 5.93
N VAL A 40 4.51 -0.20 5.76
CA VAL A 40 4.93 1.07 6.36
C VAL A 40 4.06 2.23 5.86
N ALA A 41 3.73 2.26 4.57
CA ALA A 41 2.84 3.28 4.01
C ALA A 41 1.44 3.23 4.65
N MET A 42 0.87 2.03 4.82
CA MET A 42 -0.45 1.85 5.44
C MET A 42 -0.44 2.18 6.94
N ASP A 43 0.64 1.87 7.66
CA ASP A 43 0.74 2.22 9.08
C ASP A 43 0.82 3.75 9.26
N LYS A 44 1.58 4.47 8.42
CA LYS A 44 1.57 5.95 8.39
C LYS A 44 0.21 6.53 8.00
N LEU A 45 -0.46 5.93 7.02
CA LEU A 45 -1.81 6.34 6.64
C LEU A 45 -2.79 6.19 7.83
N ARG A 46 -2.67 5.10 8.60
CA ARG A 46 -3.49 4.90 9.80
C ARG A 46 -3.29 6.00 10.83
N GLU A 47 -2.04 6.44 11.04
CA GLU A 47 -1.73 7.57 11.93
C GLU A 47 -2.45 8.84 11.47
N ILE A 48 -2.32 9.20 10.19
CA ILE A 48 -2.98 10.39 9.62
C ILE A 48 -4.51 10.31 9.80
N VAL A 49 -5.11 9.14 9.56
CA VAL A 49 -6.55 8.94 9.72
C VAL A 49 -6.98 9.06 11.18
N ALA A 50 -6.18 8.53 12.12
CA ALA A 50 -6.48 8.62 13.54
C ALA A 50 -6.41 10.07 14.05
N ASP A 51 -5.42 10.85 13.59
CA ASP A 51 -5.32 12.27 13.88
C ASP A 51 -6.54 13.02 13.34
N PHE A 52 -6.92 12.77 12.08
CA PHE A 52 -8.11 13.38 11.48
C PHE A 52 -9.39 13.06 12.27
N GLN A 53 -9.58 11.82 12.69
CA GLN A 53 -10.76 11.39 13.44
C GLN A 53 -10.83 11.95 14.87
N THR A 54 -9.70 12.41 15.42
CA THR A 54 -9.67 13.04 16.74
C THR A 54 -10.30 14.44 16.70
N ASP A 55 -10.07 15.17 15.61
CA ASP A 55 -10.49 16.56 15.46
C ASP A 55 -11.81 16.73 14.68
N ASN A 56 -12.29 15.68 14.01
CA ASN A 56 -13.42 15.76 13.09
C ASN A 56 -14.52 14.75 13.45
N ASP A 57 -15.76 15.17 13.25
CA ASP A 57 -16.92 14.28 13.39
C ASP A 57 -16.92 13.17 12.31
N PRO A 58 -17.59 12.03 12.57
CA PRO A 58 -17.71 10.96 11.58
C PRO A 58 -18.35 11.45 10.28
N LEU A 59 -17.71 11.15 9.15
CA LEU A 59 -18.26 11.46 7.83
C LEU A 59 -19.57 10.70 7.60
N SER A 60 -20.59 11.41 7.11
CA SER A 60 -21.84 10.79 6.69
C SER A 60 -21.63 9.95 5.43
N ARG A 61 -22.52 8.98 5.22
CA ARG A 61 -22.47 8.12 4.03
C ARG A 61 -22.58 8.93 2.73
N ASP A 62 -23.39 9.99 2.73
CA ASP A 62 -23.60 10.84 1.56
C ASP A 62 -22.34 11.63 1.20
N GLU A 63 -21.62 12.16 2.20
CA GLU A 63 -20.33 12.83 2.01
C GLU A 63 -19.27 11.87 1.45
N VAL A 64 -19.22 10.64 1.95
CA VAL A 64 -18.30 9.61 1.45
C VAL A 64 -18.62 9.23 0.00
N GLU A 65 -19.89 9.06 -0.35
CA GLU A 65 -20.27 8.74 -1.73
C GLU A 65 -20.02 9.90 -2.71
N ALA A 66 -20.25 11.15 -2.27
CA ALA A 66 -19.91 12.34 -3.04
C ALA A 66 -18.39 12.41 -3.30
N ALA A 67 -17.57 12.23 -2.27
CA ALA A 67 -16.10 12.21 -2.41
C ALA A 67 -15.61 11.08 -3.33
N ARG A 68 -16.19 9.87 -3.21
CA ARG A 68 -15.89 8.75 -4.12
C ARG A 68 -16.25 9.05 -5.57
N ALA A 69 -17.36 9.75 -5.81
CA ALA A 69 -17.75 10.15 -7.16
C ALA A 69 -16.73 11.11 -7.78
N LEU A 70 -16.21 12.07 -7.02
CA LEU A 70 -15.16 13.00 -7.45
C LEU A 70 -13.85 12.28 -7.79
N LEU A 71 -13.34 11.43 -6.89
CA LEU A 71 -12.10 10.68 -7.11
C LEU A 71 -12.16 9.76 -8.34
N ARG A 72 -13.31 9.13 -8.58
CA ARG A 72 -13.52 8.31 -9.80
C ARG A 72 -13.53 9.16 -11.07
N HIS A 73 -14.00 10.41 -10.98
CA HIS A 73 -14.06 11.32 -12.11
C HIS A 73 -12.66 11.84 -12.49
N ASP A 74 -11.83 12.19 -11.50
CA ASP A 74 -10.46 12.65 -11.72
C ASP A 74 -9.58 11.58 -12.36
N HIS A 75 -9.77 10.30 -12.01
CA HIS A 75 -9.02 9.20 -12.63
C HIS A 75 -9.34 9.00 -14.12
N ARG A 76 -10.53 9.37 -14.60
CA ARG A 76 -10.86 9.33 -16.04
C ARG A 76 -10.20 10.44 -16.86
N GLY A 77 -9.75 11.53 -16.22
CA GLY A 77 -9.08 12.65 -16.90
C GLY A 77 -7.59 12.42 -17.19
N VAL A 78 -6.94 11.50 -16.47
CA VAL A 78 -5.48 11.29 -16.53
C VAL A 78 -5.06 10.17 -17.50
N GLY A 79 -6.00 9.38 -18.04
CA GLY A 79 -5.73 8.32 -19.01
C GLY A 79 -5.70 8.77 -20.49
N GLY A 80 -5.74 10.08 -20.76
CA GLY A 80 -5.98 10.65 -22.08
C GLY A 80 -4.83 11.41 -22.72
N THR A 81 -3.56 11.02 -22.51
CA THR A 81 -2.44 11.50 -23.36
C THR A 81 -1.40 10.40 -23.57
N ALA A 82 -1.66 9.55 -24.56
CA ALA A 82 -0.63 8.80 -25.27
C ALA A 82 -0.99 8.85 -26.76
N ALA A 83 -0.35 9.78 -27.48
CA ALA A 83 -0.27 9.84 -28.93
C ALA A 83 1.18 10.17 -29.28
#